data_AF-A0A210QG60-F1
#
_entry.id   AF-A0A210QG60-F1
#
_cell.length_a   1.000
_cell.length_b   1.000
_cell.length_c   1.000
_cell.angle_alpha   90.00
_cell.angle_beta   90.00
_cell.angle_gamma   90.00
#
_symmetry.space_group_name_H-M   'P 1'
#
loop_
_entity.id
_entity.type
_entity.pdbx_description
1 polymer ?
#
loop_
_entity_poly.entity_id
_entity_poly.type
_entity_poly.pdbx_seq_one_letter_code
_entity_poly.pdbx_strand_id
1 'polypeptide(L)'
;MRRRLSPINPICRLLTLLLILHWCVVNASGNQVFQIKDFESVPDTEETNPGDVISSLSYRYSVWNRCTGRFLRIRKPGRNGVDAKGDKHANYTSIIIESIGQKGLVRIKGETSGLYLCYSRRGKLRAKERHSEYCTFNWVVNDNNKHDEFRLNLNSNWYIGFRKRRRKSRKGFGKPLPGYLYKTPKMKKCFQFLVTPLDARPQQPRPPIDWTDDALINYDPEGPYIRWTRRHKPRIQKSHKHRHGHGTKKNGRRKNRNKVKR
;
A
#
# COMPACT_ATOMS: atom_id res chain seq x y z
N MET A 1 -67.17 4.36 -20.95
CA MET A 1 -65.93 4.25 -21.77
C MET A 1 -64.98 3.24 -21.13
N ARG A 2 -64.97 1.98 -21.59
CA ARG A 2 -64.00 0.95 -21.15
C ARG A 2 -62.94 0.77 -22.26
N ARG A 3 -61.71 1.22 -22.01
CA ARG A 3 -60.60 1.02 -22.96
C ARG A 3 -60.20 -0.46 -22.96
N ARG A 4 -60.39 -1.15 -24.09
CA ARG A 4 -59.87 -2.50 -24.31
C ARG A 4 -58.35 -2.41 -24.43
N LEU A 5 -57.64 -3.06 -23.51
CA LEU A 5 -56.19 -3.28 -23.61
C LEU A 5 -55.94 -4.36 -24.67
N SER A 6 -55.17 -4.01 -25.69
CA SER A 6 -54.73 -4.93 -26.74
C SER A 6 -53.84 -6.05 -26.19
N PRO A 7 -53.89 -7.27 -26.74
CA PRO A 7 -53.04 -8.37 -26.32
C PRO A 7 -51.57 -8.03 -26.64
N ILE A 8 -50.77 -7.82 -25.59
CA ILE A 8 -49.34 -7.59 -25.69
C ILE A 8 -48.70 -8.84 -26.28
N ASN A 9 -48.04 -8.68 -27.44
CA ASN A 9 -47.36 -9.75 -28.18
C ASN A 9 -46.49 -10.63 -27.24
N PRO A 10 -46.53 -11.97 -27.38
CA PRO A 10 -45.80 -12.88 -26.50
C PRO A 10 -44.28 -12.64 -26.55
N ILE A 11 -43.78 -12.16 -27.70
CA ILE A 11 -42.38 -11.77 -27.91
C ILE A 11 -42.01 -10.55 -27.05
N CYS A 12 -42.90 -9.56 -26.93
CA CYS A 12 -42.69 -8.40 -26.06
C CYS A 12 -42.68 -8.80 -24.58
N ARG A 13 -43.56 -9.74 -24.17
CA ARG A 13 -43.57 -10.25 -22.79
C ARG A 13 -42.27 -10.99 -22.46
N LEU A 14 -41.76 -11.80 -23.39
CA LEU A 14 -40.49 -12.52 -23.22
C LEU A 14 -39.31 -11.55 -23.09
N LEU A 15 -39.25 -10.52 -23.93
CA LEU A 15 -38.20 -9.49 -23.86
C LEU A 15 -38.26 -8.69 -22.55
N THR A 16 -39.45 -8.33 -22.08
CA THR A 16 -39.59 -7.64 -20.78
C THR A 16 -39.15 -8.52 -19.61
N LEU A 17 -39.45 -9.83 -19.64
CA LEU A 17 -39.01 -10.76 -18.60
C LEU A 17 -37.50 -10.99 -18.64
N LEU A 18 -36.90 -11.07 -19.83
CA LEU A 18 -35.44 -11.20 -19.98
C LEU A 18 -34.71 -9.94 -19.48
N LEU A 19 -35.24 -8.74 -19.72
CA LEU A 19 -34.68 -7.50 -19.19
C LEU A 19 -34.79 -7.42 -17.66
N ILE A 20 -35.92 -7.86 -17.08
CA ILE A 20 -36.10 -7.92 -15.62
C ILE A 20 -35.16 -8.96 -15.00
N LEU A 21 -35.01 -10.14 -15.61
CA LEU A 21 -34.04 -11.17 -15.19
C LEU A 21 -32.60 -10.64 -15.24
N HIS A 22 -32.24 -9.93 -16.31
CA HIS A 22 -30.91 -9.33 -16.44
C HIS A 22 -30.68 -8.24 -15.38
N TRP A 23 -31.70 -7.48 -15.01
CA TRP A 23 -31.63 -6.50 -13.91
C TRP A 23 -31.57 -7.17 -12.53
N CYS A 24 -32.29 -8.28 -12.33
CA CYS A 24 -32.19 -9.09 -11.12
C CYS A 24 -30.81 -9.71 -10.97
N VAL A 25 -30.17 -10.21 -12.03
CA VAL A 25 -28.80 -10.77 -11.96
C VAL A 25 -27.75 -9.68 -11.66
N VAL A 26 -27.93 -8.48 -12.21
CA VAL A 26 -27.03 -7.33 -11.96
C VAL A 26 -27.20 -6.78 -10.53
N ASN A 27 -28.39 -6.86 -9.93
CA ASN A 27 -28.61 -6.43 -8.54
C ASN A 27 -28.41 -7.55 -7.50
N ALA A 28 -28.50 -8.82 -7.90
CA ALA A 28 -28.18 -9.99 -7.07
C ALA A 28 -26.66 -10.23 -6.95
N SER A 29 -25.87 -9.62 -7.82
CA SER A 29 -24.45 -9.34 -7.55
C SER A 29 -24.34 -8.09 -6.68
N GLY A 30 -24.98 -8.14 -5.51
CA GLY A 30 -24.69 -7.23 -4.42
C GLY A 30 -23.17 -7.23 -4.21
N ASN A 31 -22.58 -6.05 -4.28
CA ASN A 31 -21.19 -5.79 -3.98
C ASN A 31 -20.82 -6.51 -2.68
N GLN A 32 -20.17 -7.67 -2.81
CA GLN A 32 -19.26 -8.13 -1.79
C GLN A 32 -18.12 -7.13 -1.81
N VAL A 33 -18.29 -6.05 -1.04
CA VAL A 33 -17.17 -5.35 -0.44
C VAL A 33 -16.37 -6.46 0.21
N PHE A 34 -15.28 -6.85 -0.44
CA PHE A 34 -14.31 -7.75 0.12
C PHE A 34 -13.82 -7.04 1.38
N GLN A 35 -14.39 -7.43 2.53
CA GLN A 35 -13.91 -7.02 3.82
C GLN A 35 -12.42 -7.32 3.81
N ILE A 36 -11.64 -6.27 4.07
CA ILE A 36 -10.22 -6.38 4.35
C ILE A 36 -10.12 -7.52 5.35
N LYS A 37 -9.29 -8.53 5.07
CA LYS A 37 -8.98 -9.58 6.05
C LYS A 37 -8.65 -8.86 7.35
N ASP A 38 -9.58 -8.93 8.29
CA ASP A 38 -9.34 -8.51 9.65
C ASP A 38 -8.06 -9.21 10.08
N PHE A 39 -7.13 -8.42 10.60
CA PHE A 39 -6.01 -8.97 11.33
C PHE A 39 -6.65 -9.84 12.41
N GLU A 40 -6.47 -11.15 12.27
CA GLU A 40 -7.08 -12.19 13.09
C GLU A 40 -7.05 -11.73 14.55
N SER A 41 -8.24 -11.49 15.09
CA SER A 41 -8.44 -11.21 16.51
C SER A 41 -7.83 -12.38 17.27
N VAL A 42 -6.71 -12.13 17.95
CA VAL A 42 -6.28 -12.98 19.04
C VAL A 42 -7.49 -13.09 19.99
N PRO A 43 -7.97 -14.29 20.32
CA PRO A 43 -9.16 -14.44 21.15
C PRO A 43 -8.94 -13.74 22.48
N ASP A 44 -9.91 -12.89 22.86
CA ASP A 44 -10.01 -12.23 24.15
C ASP A 44 -10.24 -13.29 25.25
N THR A 45 -9.19 -14.03 25.60
CA THR A 45 -9.13 -14.88 26.79
C THR A 45 -7.74 -14.78 27.35
N GLU A 46 -7.49 -13.65 28.02
CA GLU A 46 -6.59 -13.59 29.16
C GLU A 46 -6.96 -12.32 29.92
N GLU A 47 -7.50 -12.49 31.15
CA GLU A 47 -7.67 -11.41 32.12
C GLU A 47 -6.31 -10.74 32.34
N THR A 48 -6.02 -9.72 31.55
CA THR A 48 -4.74 -9.02 31.65
C THR A 48 -4.89 -7.96 32.74
N ASN A 49 -4.07 -8.11 33.78
CA ASN A 49 -3.97 -7.18 34.89
C ASN A 49 -3.93 -5.71 34.42
N PRO A 50 -4.49 -4.75 35.18
CA PRO A 50 -4.50 -3.31 34.83
C PRO A 50 -3.12 -2.62 34.86
N GLY A 51 -2.04 -3.36 34.60
CA GLY A 51 -0.65 -2.91 34.49
C GLY A 51 0.03 -3.27 33.17
N ASP A 52 -0.60 -4.01 32.25
CA ASP A 52 0.01 -4.36 30.96
C ASP A 52 -0.05 -3.18 29.99
N VAL A 53 0.98 -2.35 30.07
CA VAL A 53 1.31 -1.35 29.07
C VAL A 53 1.42 -2.06 27.73
N ILE A 54 0.42 -1.91 26.85
CA ILE A 54 0.53 -2.28 25.44
C ILE A 54 1.75 -1.53 24.89
N SER A 55 2.89 -2.21 24.83
CA SER A 55 4.15 -1.59 24.48
C SER A 55 4.06 -1.07 23.05
N SER A 56 4.19 0.25 22.89
CA SER A 56 4.25 0.86 21.55
C SER A 56 5.51 0.34 20.86
N LEU A 57 5.32 -0.41 19.77
CA LEU A 57 6.42 -1.03 19.05
C LEU A 57 7.02 -0.01 18.09
N SER A 58 8.33 0.21 18.16
CA SER A 58 9.01 1.18 17.29
C SER A 58 10.12 0.51 16.50
N TYR A 59 10.13 0.73 15.17
CA TYR A 59 11.13 0.17 14.27
C TYR A 59 11.67 1.24 13.33
N ARG A 60 12.90 1.01 12.86
CA ARG A 60 13.56 1.87 11.87
C ARG A 60 13.26 1.41 10.46
N TYR A 61 12.90 2.37 9.62
CA TYR A 61 12.52 2.16 8.24
C TYR A 61 13.20 3.18 7.33
N SER A 62 13.36 2.76 6.09
CA SER A 62 13.58 3.63 4.94
C SER A 62 12.25 3.77 4.20
N VAL A 63 11.78 5.01 4.04
CA VAL A 63 10.49 5.32 3.41
C VAL A 63 10.71 5.98 2.06
N TRP A 64 10.51 5.22 0.98
CA TRP A 64 10.67 5.68 -0.39
C TRP A 64 9.34 6.13 -0.99
N ASN A 65 9.28 7.32 -1.59
CA ASN A 65 8.07 7.82 -2.24
C ASN A 65 8.07 7.53 -3.74
N ARG A 66 7.01 6.87 -4.23
CA ARG A 66 6.92 6.38 -5.61
C ARG A 66 6.90 7.46 -6.68
N CYS A 67 6.33 8.61 -6.38
CA CYS A 67 6.18 9.71 -7.33
C CYS A 67 7.45 10.55 -7.48
N THR A 68 8.22 10.69 -6.40
CA THR A 68 9.48 11.43 -6.41
C THR A 68 10.67 10.56 -6.74
N GLY A 69 10.59 9.26 -6.48
CA GLY A 69 11.71 8.33 -6.62
C GLY A 69 12.80 8.56 -5.56
N ARG A 70 12.44 9.17 -4.42
CA ARG A 70 13.36 9.63 -3.39
C ARG A 70 12.82 9.29 -2.00
N PHE A 71 13.70 9.36 -1.00
CA PHE A 71 13.38 9.02 0.38
C PHE A 71 12.83 10.23 1.15
N LEU A 72 11.91 9.94 2.06
CA LEU A 72 11.39 10.87 3.04
C LEU A 72 12.55 11.42 3.89
N ARG A 73 12.53 12.73 4.16
CA ARG A 73 13.43 13.39 5.10
C ARG A 73 12.68 14.24 6.09
N ILE A 74 13.09 14.17 7.35
CA ILE A 74 12.60 15.01 8.45
C ILE A 74 13.81 15.64 9.14
N ARG A 75 14.03 16.94 8.93
CA ARG A 75 15.32 17.60 9.25
C ARG A 75 15.27 18.64 10.36
N LYS A 76 14.30 19.54 10.29
CA LYS A 76 14.20 20.71 11.17
C LYS A 76 12.73 21.03 11.43
N PRO A 77 12.37 21.70 12.53
CA PRO A 77 10.96 21.99 12.82
C PRO A 77 10.33 22.90 11.77
N GLY A 78 9.00 22.84 11.70
CA GLY A 78 8.18 23.72 10.87
C GLY A 78 7.93 23.22 9.45
N ARG A 79 7.47 24.14 8.59
CA ARG A 79 6.87 23.81 7.28
C ARG A 79 7.87 23.24 6.26
N ASN A 80 9.13 23.64 6.36
CA ASN A 80 10.17 23.24 5.41
C ASN A 80 11.03 22.07 5.94
N GLY A 81 10.61 21.49 7.07
CA GLY A 81 11.29 20.39 7.73
C GLY A 81 11.20 19.06 7.01
N VAL A 82 10.16 18.90 6.19
CA VAL A 82 9.78 17.63 5.57
C VAL A 82 9.87 17.75 4.05
N ASP A 83 10.56 16.81 3.40
CA ASP A 83 10.53 16.63 1.96
C ASP A 83 10.78 15.16 1.56
N ALA A 84 10.50 14.81 0.30
CA ALA A 84 10.87 13.53 -0.29
C ALA A 84 11.92 13.76 -1.37
N LYS A 85 13.14 14.06 -0.94
CA LYS A 85 14.30 14.31 -1.81
C LYS A 85 15.55 13.57 -1.37
N GLY A 86 15.48 12.82 -0.27
CA GLY A 86 16.62 12.09 0.27
C GLY A 86 17.14 11.04 -0.70
N ASP A 87 18.46 10.85 -0.67
CA ASP A 87 19.13 9.70 -1.25
C ASP A 87 19.08 8.52 -0.26
N LYS A 88 19.31 7.29 -0.74
CA LYS A 88 19.24 6.10 0.11
C LYS A 88 20.28 6.18 1.23
N HIS A 89 19.87 5.92 2.48
CA HIS A 89 20.72 5.95 3.68
C HIS A 89 21.41 7.31 3.96
N ALA A 90 20.93 8.41 3.37
CA ALA A 90 21.46 9.73 3.67
C ALA A 90 20.98 10.24 5.05
N ASN A 91 21.63 11.26 5.58
CA ASN A 91 21.18 11.92 6.81
C ASN A 91 19.70 12.31 6.73
N TYR A 92 18.99 12.11 7.85
CA TYR A 92 17.56 12.36 8.00
C TYR A 92 16.62 11.48 7.16
N THR A 93 17.11 10.42 6.51
CA THR A 93 16.28 9.46 5.74
C THR A 93 15.90 8.21 6.51
N SER A 94 16.50 7.99 7.68
CA SER A 94 16.06 6.97 8.62
C SER A 94 14.86 7.46 9.41
N ILE A 95 13.78 6.68 9.36
CA ILE A 95 12.47 7.02 9.89
C ILE A 95 12.09 5.97 10.92
N ILE A 96 11.73 6.42 12.12
CA ILE A 96 11.12 5.58 13.13
C ILE A 96 9.60 5.60 12.92
N ILE A 97 8.99 4.43 12.81
CA ILE A 97 7.52 4.29 12.82
C ILE A 97 7.16 3.58 14.13
N GLU A 98 6.41 4.29 14.97
CA GLU A 98 5.93 3.84 16.28
C GLU A 98 4.47 3.40 16.13
N SER A 99 4.13 2.15 16.47
CA SER A 99 2.75 1.70 16.54
C SER A 99 2.04 2.27 17.77
N ILE A 100 0.77 2.62 17.62
CA ILE A 100 -0.09 3.08 18.71
C ILE A 100 -1.17 2.03 18.92
N GLY A 101 -1.04 1.25 19.98
CA GLY A 101 -1.98 0.18 20.31
C GLY A 101 -2.11 -0.84 19.17
N GLN A 102 -3.32 -1.37 18.98
CA GLN A 102 -3.56 -2.54 18.11
C GLN A 102 -4.20 -2.21 16.74
N LYS A 103 -4.42 -0.94 16.38
CA LYS A 103 -5.28 -0.56 15.22
C LYS A 103 -4.54 -0.10 13.96
N GLY A 104 -3.29 -0.53 13.73
CA GLY A 104 -2.50 -0.07 12.57
C GLY A 104 -2.27 1.46 12.55
N LEU A 105 -2.48 2.10 13.71
CA LEU A 105 -2.20 3.51 13.93
C LEU A 105 -0.72 3.68 14.22
N VAL A 106 -0.12 4.71 13.63
CA VAL A 106 1.30 4.97 13.75
C VAL A 106 1.62 6.43 13.96
N ARG A 107 2.74 6.69 14.65
CA ARG A 107 3.47 7.96 14.60
C ARG A 107 4.73 7.79 13.77
N ILE A 108 5.06 8.80 12.99
CA ILE A 108 6.23 8.80 12.11
C ILE A 108 7.19 9.86 12.64
N LYS A 109 8.42 9.46 12.92
CA LYS A 109 9.46 10.30 13.53
C LYS A 109 10.76 10.18 12.74
N GLY A 110 11.49 11.28 12.55
CA GLY A 110 12.83 11.20 11.99
C GLY A 110 13.80 10.67 13.03
N GLU A 111 14.57 9.62 12.75
CA GLU A 111 15.55 9.07 13.71
C GLU A 111 16.57 10.15 14.09
N THR A 112 17.22 10.73 13.08
CA THR A 112 18.29 11.73 13.29
C THR A 112 17.79 13.03 13.92
N SER A 113 16.58 13.49 13.59
CA SER A 113 16.07 14.78 14.08
C SER A 113 15.22 14.67 15.34
N GLY A 114 14.72 13.49 15.68
CA GLY A 114 13.76 13.29 16.76
C GLY A 114 12.40 13.94 16.53
N LEU A 115 12.14 14.53 15.35
CA LEU A 115 10.92 15.28 15.07
C LEU A 115 9.81 14.38 14.53
N TYR A 116 8.59 14.60 15.01
CA TYR A 116 7.39 13.97 14.50
C TYR A 116 6.91 14.62 13.20
N LEU A 117 6.44 13.77 12.29
CA LEU A 117 5.73 14.17 11.10
C LEU A 117 4.26 14.43 11.44
N CYS A 118 3.79 15.66 11.21
CA CYS A 118 2.44 16.05 11.59
C CYS A 118 1.79 16.92 10.53
N TYR A 119 0.47 16.84 10.41
CA TYR A 119 -0.30 17.90 9.78
C TYR A 119 -0.47 19.09 10.74
N SER A 120 -0.65 20.27 10.18
CA SER A 120 -1.29 21.39 10.87
C SER A 120 -2.80 21.28 10.72
N ARG A 121 -3.57 21.97 11.57
CA ARG A 121 -5.03 22.18 11.38
C ARG A 121 -5.42 22.65 9.98
N ARG A 122 -4.54 23.41 9.29
CA ARG A 122 -4.74 23.89 7.91
C ARG A 122 -4.27 22.91 6.81
N GLY A 123 -4.00 21.64 7.13
CA GLY A 123 -3.58 20.63 6.16
C GLY A 123 -2.16 20.76 5.61
N LYS A 124 -1.28 21.56 6.22
CA LYS A 124 0.14 21.61 5.84
C LYS A 124 0.92 20.56 6.61
N LEU A 125 1.63 19.67 5.91
CA LEU A 125 2.55 18.71 6.53
C LEU A 125 3.81 19.42 7.05
N ARG A 126 4.25 19.11 8.27
CA ARG A 126 5.35 19.77 8.99
C ARG A 126 6.08 18.78 9.90
N ALA A 127 7.29 19.15 10.30
CA ALA A 127 7.99 18.49 11.39
C ALA A 127 7.72 19.23 12.71
N LYS A 128 7.51 18.51 13.81
CA LYS A 128 7.25 19.06 15.15
C LYS A 128 8.01 18.28 16.22
N GLU A 129 8.42 18.96 17.29
CA GLU A 129 9.09 18.31 18.44
C GLU A 129 8.11 17.50 19.27
N ARG A 130 6.92 18.05 19.56
CA ARG A 130 5.87 17.36 20.30
C ARG A 130 4.85 16.75 19.35
N HIS A 131 4.42 15.53 19.68
CA HIS A 131 3.33 14.87 18.96
C HIS A 131 1.96 15.43 19.40
N SER A 132 0.95 15.18 18.58
CA SER A 132 -0.46 15.54 18.79
C SER A 132 -1.32 14.59 17.96
N GLU A 133 -2.64 14.67 18.07
CA GLU A 133 -3.58 13.95 17.20
C GLU A 133 -3.31 14.13 15.68
N TYR A 134 -2.74 15.26 15.27
CA TYR A 134 -2.36 15.53 13.88
C TYR A 134 -1.08 14.82 13.42
N CYS A 135 -0.43 14.06 14.30
CA CYS A 135 0.78 13.28 14.05
C CYS A 135 0.52 11.77 14.01
N THR A 136 -0.75 11.37 14.13
CA THR A 136 -1.17 9.97 14.13
C THR A 136 -1.80 9.63 12.79
N PHE A 137 -1.32 8.55 12.16
CA PHE A 137 -1.75 8.11 10.84
C PHE A 137 -2.22 6.66 10.89
N ASN A 138 -3.20 6.31 10.08
CA ASN A 138 -3.46 4.94 9.70
C ASN A 138 -2.41 4.53 8.67
N TRP A 139 -1.69 3.44 8.93
CA TRP A 139 -0.83 2.80 7.93
C TRP A 139 -1.67 1.81 7.14
N VAL A 140 -1.97 2.16 5.88
CA VAL A 140 -2.80 1.35 4.99
C VAL A 140 -1.91 0.71 3.94
N VAL A 141 -1.99 -0.62 3.83
CA VAL A 141 -1.41 -1.35 2.71
C VAL A 141 -2.46 -1.38 1.59
N ASN A 142 -2.15 -0.82 0.43
CA ASN A 142 -3.12 -0.73 -0.69
C ASN A 142 -3.36 -2.10 -1.35
N ASP A 143 -4.58 -2.35 -1.83
CA ASP A 143 -5.25 -3.59 -2.30
C ASP A 143 -4.46 -4.66 -3.07
N ASN A 144 -3.28 -4.35 -3.61
CA ASN A 144 -2.41 -5.32 -4.26
C ASN A 144 -1.15 -5.64 -3.41
N ASN A 145 -1.10 -5.19 -2.17
CA ASN A 145 0.01 -5.29 -1.21
C ASN A 145 1.38 -4.81 -1.73
N LYS A 146 1.38 -3.90 -2.72
CA LYS A 146 2.62 -3.40 -3.35
C LYS A 146 3.14 -2.09 -2.77
N HIS A 147 2.26 -1.27 -2.20
CA HIS A 147 2.60 0.07 -1.74
C HIS A 147 1.80 0.46 -0.52
N ASP A 148 2.47 1.20 0.36
CA ASP A 148 1.92 1.74 1.60
C ASP A 148 1.37 3.15 1.36
N GLU A 149 0.33 3.49 2.11
CA GLU A 149 -0.24 4.83 2.18
C GLU A 149 -0.44 5.22 3.64
N PHE A 150 -0.15 6.48 3.96
CA PHE A 150 -0.35 7.02 5.30
C PHE A 150 -1.46 8.04 5.28
N ARG A 151 -2.51 7.78 6.05
CA ARG A 151 -3.73 8.59 6.11
C ARG A 151 -3.90 9.17 7.49
N LEU A 152 -4.12 10.47 7.62
CA LEU A 152 -4.31 11.09 8.93
C LEU A 152 -5.47 10.43 9.67
N ASN A 153 -5.28 10.11 10.96
CA ASN A 153 -6.33 9.45 11.75
C ASN A 153 -7.56 10.34 11.93
N LEU A 154 -7.35 11.61 12.26
CA LEU A 154 -8.42 12.58 12.46
C LEU A 154 -9.18 12.94 11.18
N ASN A 155 -8.58 12.75 10.00
CA ASN A 155 -9.21 13.06 8.72
C ASN A 155 -8.82 12.05 7.66
N SER A 156 -9.74 11.15 7.34
CA SER A 156 -9.56 10.06 6.37
C SER A 156 -9.31 10.55 4.93
N ASN A 157 -9.53 11.81 4.61
CA ASN A 157 -9.23 12.33 3.27
C ASN A 157 -7.80 12.87 3.13
N TRP A 158 -7.04 12.97 4.22
CA TRP A 158 -5.71 13.57 4.22
C TRP A 158 -4.61 12.52 4.16
N TYR A 159 -3.99 12.39 2.99
CA TYR A 159 -2.90 11.45 2.75
C TYR A 159 -1.56 12.15 2.74
N ILE A 160 -0.54 11.53 3.34
CA ILE A 160 0.83 11.98 3.16
C ILE A 160 1.19 11.80 1.68
N GLY A 161 1.71 12.87 1.07
CA GLY A 161 2.15 12.80 -0.32
C GLY A 161 3.12 13.90 -0.69
N PHE A 162 3.83 13.69 -1.80
CA PHE A 162 4.90 14.57 -2.25
C PHE A 162 4.78 14.95 -3.71
N ARG A 163 5.12 16.21 -4.03
CA ARG A 163 4.99 16.75 -5.38
C ARG A 163 5.94 16.06 -6.36
N LYS A 164 5.36 15.53 -7.45
CA LYS A 164 6.09 15.02 -8.62
C LYS A 164 7.02 16.07 -9.21
N ARG A 165 8.10 15.61 -9.85
CA ARG A 165 8.91 16.45 -10.74
C ARG A 165 8.09 16.83 -11.97
N ARG A 166 8.04 18.14 -12.29
CA ARG A 166 7.42 18.62 -13.53
C ARG A 166 8.47 18.66 -14.64
N ARG A 167 8.08 18.35 -15.88
CA ARG A 167 8.99 18.33 -17.04
C ARG A 167 9.74 19.65 -17.23
N LYS A 168 9.00 20.77 -17.15
CA LYS A 168 9.52 22.13 -17.38
C LYS A 168 10.06 22.84 -16.12
N SER A 169 9.96 22.23 -14.93
CA SER A 169 10.41 22.89 -13.70
C SER A 169 10.70 21.93 -12.55
N ARG A 170 11.80 22.19 -11.83
CA ARG A 170 12.11 21.54 -10.54
C ARG A 170 11.45 22.23 -9.36
N LYS A 171 10.77 23.37 -9.56
CA LYS A 171 10.18 24.17 -8.47
C LYS A 171 9.15 23.34 -7.72
N GLY A 172 9.41 23.16 -6.42
CA GLY A 172 8.52 22.43 -5.52
C GLY A 172 8.56 20.91 -5.66
N PHE A 173 9.43 20.32 -6.49
CA PHE A 173 9.68 18.88 -6.49
C PHE A 173 9.97 18.39 -5.07
N GLY A 174 9.38 17.26 -4.68
CA GLY A 174 9.59 16.65 -3.37
C GLY A 174 9.05 17.44 -2.19
N LYS A 175 8.40 18.60 -2.40
CA LYS A 175 7.70 19.30 -1.32
C LYS A 175 6.42 18.54 -0.95
N PRO A 176 6.00 18.57 0.33
CA PRO A 176 4.74 17.96 0.74
C PRO A 176 3.54 18.50 -0.04
N LEU A 177 2.61 17.61 -0.34
CA LEU A 177 1.26 17.96 -0.77
C LEU A 177 0.45 18.39 0.47
N PRO A 178 -0.48 19.34 0.31
CA PRO A 178 -1.41 19.64 1.39
C PRO A 178 -2.40 18.48 1.58
N GLY A 179 -2.82 18.23 2.82
CA GLY A 179 -3.74 17.15 3.17
C GLY A 179 -5.12 17.30 2.52
N TYR A 180 -5.59 18.53 2.33
CA TYR A 180 -6.86 18.83 1.64
C TYR A 180 -6.81 18.57 0.12
N LEU A 181 -5.67 18.11 -0.43
CA LEU A 181 -5.57 17.77 -1.84
C LEU A 181 -6.11 16.36 -2.11
N TYR A 182 -7.18 16.28 -2.89
CA TYR A 182 -7.77 15.01 -3.29
C TYR A 182 -6.83 14.15 -4.16
N LYS A 183 -6.88 12.84 -3.91
CA LYS A 183 -6.13 11.83 -4.65
C LYS A 183 -6.77 11.59 -6.02
N THR A 184 -6.20 12.20 -7.06
CA THR A 184 -6.60 11.93 -8.45
C THR A 184 -5.84 10.74 -9.04
N PRO A 185 -6.35 10.05 -10.08
CA PRO A 185 -5.64 8.94 -10.74
C PRO A 185 -4.24 9.33 -11.22
N LYS A 186 -4.08 10.56 -11.75
CA LYS A 186 -2.80 11.11 -12.22
C LYS A 186 -1.78 11.29 -11.08
N MET A 187 -2.26 11.45 -9.85
CA MET A 187 -1.47 11.69 -8.65
C MET A 187 -1.37 10.48 -7.72
N LYS A 188 -1.97 9.33 -8.06
CA LYS A 188 -1.99 8.11 -7.23
C LYS A 188 -0.61 7.76 -6.66
N LYS A 189 0.42 7.76 -7.51
CA LYS A 189 1.81 7.44 -7.10
C LYS A 189 2.38 8.40 -6.05
N CYS A 190 1.84 9.61 -5.91
CA CYS A 190 2.38 10.65 -5.03
C CYS A 190 2.04 10.47 -3.57
N PHE A 191 1.04 9.64 -3.28
CA PHE A 191 0.62 9.23 -1.95
C PHE A 191 1.10 7.81 -1.59
N GLN A 192 1.83 7.16 -2.50
CA GLN A 192 2.29 5.79 -2.35
C GLN A 192 3.75 5.72 -1.93
N PHE A 193 4.02 4.82 -1.00
CA PHE A 193 5.33 4.59 -0.42
C PHE A 193 5.74 3.12 -0.55
N LEU A 194 7.04 2.91 -0.49
CA LEU A 194 7.64 1.62 -0.19
C LEU A 194 8.33 1.78 1.16
N VAL A 195 7.83 1.10 2.18
CA VAL A 195 8.38 1.11 3.54
C VAL A 195 9.25 -0.13 3.70
N THR A 196 10.55 0.08 3.94
CA THR A 196 11.52 -1.02 4.05
C THR A 196 12.17 -0.99 5.43
N PRO A 197 12.10 -2.08 6.22
CA PRO A 197 12.79 -2.16 7.50
C PRO A 197 14.30 -1.97 7.31
N LEU A 198 14.93 -1.15 8.15
CA LEU A 198 16.39 -1.03 8.20
C LEU A 198 16.98 -2.07 9.15
N ASP A 199 16.24 -2.43 10.20
CA ASP A 199 16.61 -3.44 11.18
C ASP A 199 15.87 -4.76 10.93
N ALA A 200 15.75 -5.18 9.67
CA ALA A 200 15.34 -6.56 9.44
C ALA A 200 16.36 -7.44 10.17
N ARG A 201 16.00 -7.92 11.37
CA ARG A 201 16.68 -9.04 11.99
C ARG A 201 16.84 -10.04 10.83
N PRO A 202 18.05 -10.54 10.53
CA PRO A 202 18.13 -11.79 9.80
C PRO A 202 17.10 -12.66 10.48
N GLN A 203 16.16 -13.25 9.73
CA GLN A 203 15.37 -14.32 10.34
C GLN A 203 16.43 -15.22 10.93
N GLN A 204 16.55 -15.24 12.27
CA GLN A 204 17.28 -16.33 12.87
C GLN A 204 16.59 -17.53 12.24
N PRO A 205 17.34 -18.42 11.55
CA PRO A 205 16.71 -19.63 11.05
C PRO A 205 15.89 -20.13 12.23
N ARG A 206 14.58 -20.32 12.01
CA ARG A 206 13.76 -20.97 13.03
C ARG A 206 14.63 -22.15 13.49
N PRO A 207 14.90 -22.29 14.80
CA PRO A 207 15.66 -23.45 15.25
C PRO A 207 15.04 -24.65 14.53
N PRO A 208 15.87 -25.55 13.97
CA PRO A 208 15.35 -26.75 13.33
C PRO A 208 14.23 -27.28 14.21
N ILE A 209 13.07 -27.56 13.61
CA ILE A 209 11.97 -28.19 14.34
C ILE A 209 12.61 -29.37 15.06
N ASP A 210 12.65 -29.28 16.38
CA ASP A 210 13.26 -30.31 17.19
C ASP A 210 12.24 -31.44 17.24
N TRP A 211 12.50 -32.47 16.43
CA TRP A 211 11.67 -33.66 16.41
C TRP A 211 11.94 -34.57 17.62
N THR A 212 12.73 -34.14 18.61
CA THR A 212 13.02 -34.92 19.82
C THR A 212 12.09 -34.63 21.00
N ASP A 213 11.21 -33.62 20.89
CA ASP A 213 10.09 -33.46 21.82
C ASP A 213 8.91 -34.32 21.35
N ASP A 214 8.93 -35.61 21.70
CA ASP A 214 7.81 -36.57 21.60
C ASP A 214 6.61 -36.20 22.51
N ALA A 215 6.55 -34.98 23.03
CA ALA A 215 5.49 -34.51 23.88
C ALA A 215 4.32 -33.96 23.03
N LEU A 216 3.32 -34.83 22.86
CA LEU A 216 1.91 -34.53 22.55
C LEU A 216 1.54 -34.40 21.07
N ILE A 217 1.77 -35.47 20.30
CA ILE A 217 0.78 -35.86 19.29
C ILE A 217 0.03 -37.07 19.85
N ASN A 218 -1.16 -36.83 20.41
CA ASN A 218 -2.13 -37.88 20.65
C ASN A 218 -2.55 -38.42 19.28
N TYR A 219 -1.84 -39.46 18.81
CA TYR A 219 -2.20 -40.20 17.62
C TYR A 219 -3.40 -41.07 17.97
N ASP A 220 -4.57 -40.71 17.44
CA ASP A 220 -5.76 -41.55 17.45
C ASP A 220 -5.60 -42.65 16.39
N PRO A 221 -5.44 -43.92 16.78
CA PRO A 221 -5.21 -45.01 15.83
C PRO A 221 -6.46 -45.40 15.01
N GLU A 222 -7.64 -44.82 15.27
CA GLU A 222 -8.89 -45.16 14.56
C GLU A 222 -9.29 -44.17 13.45
N GLY A 223 -8.45 -43.20 13.12
CA GLY A 223 -8.71 -42.25 12.04
C GLY A 223 -8.77 -42.88 10.63
N PRO A 224 -9.76 -42.52 9.78
CA PRO A 224 -9.96 -43.17 8.49
C PRO A 224 -8.82 -42.88 7.49
N TYR A 225 -8.22 -43.96 7.00
CA TYR A 225 -7.11 -43.96 6.03
C TYR A 225 -7.50 -43.28 4.71
N ILE A 226 -7.02 -42.05 4.47
CA ILE A 226 -7.19 -41.39 3.16
C ILE A 226 -6.24 -42.02 2.14
N ARG A 227 -6.83 -42.82 1.25
CA ARG A 227 -6.18 -43.45 0.08
C ARG A 227 -5.80 -42.38 -0.95
N TRP A 228 -4.53 -42.00 -1.00
CA TRP A 228 -3.98 -41.14 -2.05
C TRP A 228 -3.95 -41.88 -3.40
N THR A 229 -4.86 -41.53 -4.31
CA THR A 229 -4.79 -41.96 -5.71
C THR A 229 -3.70 -41.20 -6.45
N ARG A 230 -2.81 -41.93 -7.12
CA ARG A 230 -1.70 -41.39 -7.93
C ARG A 230 -2.24 -40.44 -9.01
N ARG A 231 -2.03 -39.13 -8.86
CA ARG A 231 -2.17 -38.19 -9.98
C ARG A 231 -0.92 -38.20 -10.84
N HIS A 232 -1.13 -38.38 -12.13
CA HIS A 232 -0.15 -38.42 -13.21
C HIS A 232 0.77 -37.19 -13.23
N LYS A 233 2.07 -37.43 -13.49
CA LYS A 233 3.10 -36.40 -13.73
C LYS A 233 2.76 -35.55 -14.97
N PRO A 234 2.86 -34.21 -14.91
CA PRO A 234 2.76 -33.38 -16.11
C PRO A 234 3.98 -33.56 -17.02
N ARG A 235 3.73 -33.73 -18.31
CA ARG A 235 4.74 -33.90 -19.37
C ARG A 235 5.29 -32.52 -19.77
N ILE A 236 6.57 -32.29 -19.55
CA ILE A 236 7.27 -31.05 -19.92
C ILE A 236 7.45 -31.02 -21.45
N GLN A 237 6.73 -30.15 -22.15
CA GLN A 237 7.01 -29.82 -23.55
C GLN A 237 8.12 -28.76 -23.62
N LYS A 238 9.26 -29.13 -24.19
CA LYS A 238 10.35 -28.21 -24.53
C LYS A 238 9.97 -27.48 -25.84
N SER A 239 9.82 -26.15 -25.80
CA SER A 239 9.66 -25.35 -27.01
C SER A 239 11.01 -24.94 -27.59
N HIS A 240 11.19 -25.23 -28.88
CA HIS A 240 12.35 -24.84 -29.68
C HIS A 240 12.33 -23.32 -29.92
N LYS A 241 13.42 -22.64 -29.55
CA LYS A 241 13.68 -21.25 -29.92
C LYS A 241 14.56 -21.21 -31.17
N HIS A 242 13.95 -20.82 -32.30
CA HIS A 242 14.67 -20.45 -33.51
C HIS A 242 15.36 -19.08 -33.33
N ARG A 243 16.66 -19.06 -33.64
CA ARG A 243 17.46 -17.86 -33.88
C ARG A 243 17.15 -17.31 -35.27
N HIS A 244 17.04 -15.99 -35.38
CA HIS A 244 17.49 -15.25 -36.57
C HIS A 244 18.12 -13.93 -36.13
N GLY A 245 19.21 -13.60 -36.82
CA GLY A 245 20.16 -12.56 -36.45
C GLY A 245 20.02 -11.25 -37.23
N HIS A 246 20.89 -10.33 -36.81
CA HIS A 246 21.50 -9.23 -37.56
C HIS A 246 20.66 -8.11 -38.18
N GLY A 247 21.02 -6.88 -37.80
CA GLY A 247 20.70 -5.66 -38.53
C GLY A 247 21.34 -4.42 -37.91
N THR A 248 22.64 -4.23 -38.13
CA THR A 248 23.38 -2.98 -37.87
C THR A 248 22.96 -1.87 -38.84
N LYS A 249 22.89 -0.61 -38.39
CA LYS A 249 23.42 0.54 -39.18
C LYS A 249 23.59 1.82 -38.33
N LYS A 250 24.79 2.39 -38.51
CA LYS A 250 25.30 3.68 -38.02
C LYS A 250 24.78 4.85 -38.88
N ASN A 251 25.10 6.07 -38.41
CA ASN A 251 25.14 7.41 -39.06
C ASN A 251 24.05 8.36 -38.52
N GLY A 252 24.29 9.63 -38.18
CA GLY A 252 25.47 10.48 -38.27
C GLY A 252 25.05 11.97 -38.19
N ARG A 253 25.76 12.76 -37.39
CA ARG A 253 26.02 14.23 -37.45
C ARG A 253 25.05 15.22 -38.12
N ARG A 254 24.75 16.31 -37.39
CA ARG A 254 24.95 17.77 -37.76
C ARG A 254 24.57 18.61 -36.52
N LYS A 255 25.47 19.29 -35.77
CA LYS A 255 26.26 20.55 -35.97
C LYS A 255 25.47 21.81 -36.36
N ASN A 256 25.64 22.84 -35.50
CA ASN A 256 25.50 24.30 -35.67
C ASN A 256 24.06 24.87 -35.79
N ARG A 257 23.72 26.09 -35.33
CA ARG A 257 24.50 27.35 -35.20
C ARG A 257 23.75 28.37 -34.30
N ASN A 258 24.52 29.27 -33.72
CA ASN A 258 24.15 30.53 -33.03
C ASN A 258 23.00 31.34 -33.64
N LYS A 259 22.27 32.08 -32.79
CA LYS A 259 22.14 33.55 -32.95
C LYS A 259 21.66 34.26 -31.67
N VAL A 260 22.58 35.06 -31.14
CA VAL A 260 22.36 36.25 -30.31
C VAL A 260 21.64 37.32 -31.15
N LYS A 261 20.73 38.09 -30.54
CA LYS A 261 20.42 39.51 -30.80
C LYS A 261 19.51 39.96 -29.64
N ARG A 262 20.07 40.78 -28.73
CA ARG A 262 19.86 42.24 -28.63
C ARG A 262 18.42 42.58 -28.31
#